data_AF-A0A1I6X689-F1
#
_entry.id   AF-A0A1I6X689-F1
#
_cell.length_a   1.000
_cell.length_b   1.000
_cell.length_c   1.000
_cell.angle_alpha   90.00
_cell.angle_beta   90.00
_cell.angle_gamma   90.00
#
_symmetry.space_group_name_H-M   'P 1'
#
loop_
_entity.id
_entity.type
_entity.pdbx_description
1 polymer ?
#
loop_
_entity_poly.entity_id
_entity_poly.type
_entity_poly.pdbx_seq_one_letter_code
_entity_poly.pdbx_strand_id
1 'polypeptide(L)' 'MNVKEELLEILEELHPDIDFAEEEQLIDDKLLDSFDVVTLVTEIGSAFDVELTAADMVPENFNSVDAMVAMIERMMED' A
#
# COMPACT_ATOMS: atom_id res chain seq x y z
N MET A 1 -9.11 13.73 -5.72
CA MET A 1 -7.78 13.13 -5.57
C MET A 1 -7.85 11.76 -6.18
N ASN A 2 -6.81 11.34 -6.87
CA ASN A 2 -6.73 10.00 -7.45
C ASN A 2 -6.23 9.03 -6.35
N VAL A 3 -6.67 7.76 -6.37
CA VAL A 3 -6.26 6.74 -5.38
C VAL A 3 -4.75 6.66 -5.28
N LYS A 4 -4.06 6.71 -6.42
CA LYS A 4 -2.60 6.70 -6.50
C LYS A 4 -1.92 7.89 -5.80
N GLU A 5 -2.49 9.09 -5.88
CA GLU A 5 -1.89 10.29 -5.26
C GLU A 5 -1.97 10.20 -3.74
N GLU A 6 -3.14 9.85 -3.22
CA GLU A 6 -3.38 9.72 -1.77
C GLU A 6 -2.60 8.56 -1.16
N LEU A 7 -2.48 7.44 -1.89
CA LEU A 7 -1.63 6.33 -1.46
C LEU A 7 -0.15 6.73 -1.39
N LEU A 8 0.35 7.49 -2.38
CA LEU A 8 1.73 7.97 -2.36
C LEU A 8 1.99 8.91 -1.18
N GLU A 9 1.04 9.79 -0.83
CA GLU A 9 1.15 10.63 0.36
C GLU A 9 1.29 9.78 1.64
N ILE A 10 0.47 8.73 1.80
CA ILE A 10 0.56 7.80 2.95
C ILE A 10 1.93 7.08 2.98
N LEU A 11 2.40 6.61 1.83
CA LEU A 11 3.66 5.89 1.72
C LEU A 11 4.87 6.80 2.00
N GLU A 12 4.87 8.03 1.48
CA GLU A 12 5.92 9.03 1.73
C GLU A 12 5.94 9.48 3.20
N GLU A 13 4.78 9.55 3.87
CA GLU A 13 4.70 9.81 5.31
C GLU A 13 5.25 8.65 6.14
N LEU A 14 5.04 7.40 5.69
CA LEU A 14 5.53 6.20 6.36
C LEU A 14 7.04 6.02 6.19
N HIS A 15 7.54 6.13 4.96
CA HIS A 15 8.96 5.97 4.61
C HIS A 15 9.40 6.99 3.56
N PRO A 16 9.82 8.20 3.97
CA PRO A 16 10.29 9.23 3.05
C PRO A 16 11.63 8.89 2.36
N ASP A 17 12.29 7.83 2.82
CA ASP A 17 13.58 7.37 2.30
C ASP A 17 13.45 6.39 1.12
N ILE A 18 12.23 5.92 0.80
CA ILE A 18 11.96 4.94 -0.25
C ILE A 18 11.29 5.63 -1.45
N ASP A 19 11.80 5.37 -2.66
CA ASP A 19 11.18 5.87 -3.89
C ASP A 19 10.10 4.91 -4.40
N PHE A 20 8.93 4.97 -3.78
CA PHE A 20 7.79 4.11 -4.11
C PHE A 20 7.32 4.21 -5.58
N ALA A 21 7.68 5.27 -6.29
CA ALA A 21 7.30 5.44 -7.69
C ALA A 21 8.07 4.50 -8.64
N GLU A 22 9.30 4.13 -8.29
CA GLU A 22 10.17 3.27 -9.09
C GLU A 22 10.33 1.86 -8.50
N GLU A 23 10.01 1.66 -7.21
CA GLU A 23 10.15 0.37 -6.54
C GLU A 23 8.98 -0.59 -6.84
N GLU A 24 9.33 -1.77 -7.36
CA GLU A 24 8.38 -2.84 -7.72
C GLU A 24 8.49 -4.10 -6.82
N GLN A 25 9.39 -4.09 -5.84
CA GLN A 25 9.67 -5.25 -4.96
C GLN A 25 9.73 -4.84 -3.47
N LEU A 26 8.82 -3.98 -3.02
CA LEU A 26 8.85 -3.41 -1.66
C LEU A 26 8.90 -4.46 -0.54
N ILE A 27 8.18 -5.57 -0.67
CA ILE A 27 8.18 -6.66 0.33
C ILE A 27 9.35 -7.61 0.09
N ASP A 28 9.57 -7.99 -1.17
CA ASP A 28 10.59 -8.99 -1.54
C ASP A 28 12.02 -8.51 -1.25
N ASP A 29 12.30 -7.23 -1.52
CA ASP A 29 13.57 -6.57 -1.18
C ASP A 29 13.63 -6.10 0.28
N LYS A 30 12.58 -6.36 1.06
CA LYS A 30 12.46 -6.01 2.49
C LYS A 30 12.61 -4.51 2.74
N LEU A 31 12.12 -3.69 1.81
CA LEU A 31 12.02 -2.25 1.97
C LEU A 31 10.90 -1.91 2.96
N LEU A 32 9.79 -2.65 2.89
CA LEU A 32 8.74 -2.64 3.90
C LEU A 32 8.86 -3.86 4.81
N ASP A 33 8.92 -3.64 6.11
CA ASP A 33 8.92 -4.72 7.10
C ASP A 33 7.49 -5.10 7.53
N SER A 34 7.38 -6.13 8.38
CA SER A 34 6.07 -6.58 8.86
C SER A 34 5.28 -5.53 9.64
N PHE A 35 5.95 -4.58 10.30
CA PHE A 35 5.30 -3.50 11.03
C PHE A 35 4.83 -2.40 10.09
N ASP A 36 5.62 -2.10 9.07
CA ASP A 36 5.26 -1.14 8.02
C ASP A 36 3.99 -1.57 7.28
N VAL A 37 3.92 -2.84 6.87
CA VAL A 37 2.74 -3.37 6.17
C VAL A 37 1.49 -3.31 7.05
N VAL A 38 1.61 -3.62 8.35
CA VAL A 38 0.47 -3.54 9.29
C VAL A 38 -0.01 -2.10 9.46
N THR A 39 0.92 -1.15 9.56
CA THR A 39 0.61 0.28 9.63
C THR A 39 -0.07 0.73 8.34
N LEU A 40 0.52 0.41 7.19
CA LEU A 40 0.02 0.77 5.88
C LEU A 40 -1.39 0.23 5.63
N VAL A 41 -1.66 -1.02 5.99
CA VAL A 41 -3.01 -1.62 5.92
C VAL A 41 -4.03 -0.82 6.73
N THR A 42 -3.65 -0.34 7.91
CA THR A 42 -4.53 0.44 8.78
C THR A 42 -4.81 1.83 8.19
N GLU A 43 -3.78 2.50 7.69
CA GLU A 43 -3.90 3.82 7.05
C GLU A 43 -4.73 3.75 5.76
N ILE A 44 -4.44 2.78 4.88
CA ILE A 44 -5.22 2.55 3.66
C ILE A 44 -6.69 2.27 4.00
N GLY A 45 -6.94 1.36 4.95
CA GLY A 45 -8.31 1.03 5.35
C GLY A 45 -9.09 2.25 5.86
N SER A 46 -8.43 3.11 6.63
CA SER A 46 -9.05 4.35 7.13
C SER A 46 -9.20 5.44 6.06
N ALA A 47 -8.25 5.57 5.14
CA ALA A 47 -8.26 6.62 4.11
C ALA A 47 -9.28 6.34 3.01
N PHE A 48 -9.37 5.08 2.56
CA PHE A 48 -10.21 4.67 1.44
C PHE A 48 -11.53 4.00 1.85
N ASP A 49 -11.79 3.87 3.16
CA ASP A 49 -12.98 3.18 3.72
C ASP A 49 -13.10 1.72 3.23
N VAL A 50 -11.95 1.02 3.17
CA VAL A 50 -11.85 -0.38 2.71
C VAL A 50 -11.48 -1.32 3.85
N GLU A 51 -11.97 -2.56 3.81
CA GLU A 51 -11.64 -3.58 4.81
C GLU A 51 -10.51 -4.48 4.31
N LEU A 52 -9.30 -4.25 4.84
CA LEU A 52 -8.12 -5.05 4.54
C LEU A 52 -7.90 -6.14 5.59
N THR A 53 -7.58 -7.35 5.15
CA THR A 53 -7.31 -8.49 6.03
C THR A 53 -5.87 -8.96 5.93
N ALA A 54 -5.45 -9.82 6.86
CA ALA A 54 -4.14 -10.47 6.80
C ALA A 54 -3.93 -11.31 5.53
N ALA A 55 -4.99 -11.72 4.84
CA ALA A 55 -4.88 -12.44 3.56
C ALA A 55 -4.50 -11.50 2.41
N ASP A 56 -4.79 -10.22 2.53
CA ASP A 56 -4.47 -9.20 1.53
C ASP A 56 -3.00 -8.75 1.64
N MET A 57 -2.36 -8.98 2.80
CA MET A 57 -0.96 -8.66 3.10
C MET A 57 0.03 -9.60 2.40
N VAL A 58 -0.10 -9.74 1.09
CA VAL A 58 0.78 -10.55 0.24
C VAL A 58 1.64 -9.66 -0.67
N PRO A 59 2.84 -10.11 -1.07
CA PRO A 59 3.69 -9.36 -1.99
C PRO A 59 2.96 -8.93 -3.27
N GLU A 60 2.07 -9.77 -3.80
CA GLU A 60 1.28 -9.48 -5.00
C GLU A 60 0.44 -8.19 -4.89
N ASN A 61 0.02 -7.80 -3.69
CA ASN A 61 -0.76 -6.58 -3.44
C ASN A 61 0.08 -5.41 -2.92
N PHE A 62 1.28 -5.68 -2.38
CA PHE A 62 2.08 -4.68 -1.64
C PHE A 62 3.48 -4.45 -2.21
N ASN A 63 3.89 -5.16 -3.27
CA ASN A 63 5.22 -5.00 -3.85
C ASN A 63 5.40 -3.71 -4.64
N SER A 64 4.32 -3.09 -5.13
CA SER A 64 4.37 -1.84 -5.88
C SER A 64 3.15 -0.97 -5.58
N VAL A 65 3.30 0.34 -5.80
CA VAL A 65 2.19 1.30 -5.70
C VAL A 65 1.04 0.90 -6.63
N ASP A 66 1.35 0.47 -7.85
CA ASP A 66 0.31 0.08 -8.81
C ASP A 66 -0.48 -1.16 -8.36
N ALA A 67 0.17 -2.13 -7.70
CA ALA A 67 -0.50 -3.29 -7.13
C ALA A 67 -1.45 -2.88 -5.98
N MET A 68 -1.00 -1.99 -5.10
CA MET A 68 -1.81 -1.47 -4.01
C MET A 68 -3.01 -0.68 -4.52
N VAL A 69 -2.81 0.21 -5.51
CA VAL A 69 -3.90 0.97 -6.15
C VAL A 69 -4.93 0.03 -6.74
N ALA A 70 -4.51 -0.98 -7.50
CA ALA A 70 -5.44 -1.95 -8.10
C ALA A 70 -6.22 -2.75 -7.04
N MET A 71 -5.58 -3.08 -5.92
CA MET A 71 -6.24 -3.73 -4.78
C MET A 71 -7.30 -2.81 -4.16
N ILE A 72 -6.95 -1.55 -3.89
CA ILE A 72 -7.85 -0.56 -3.28
C ILE A 72 -9.04 -0.29 -4.19
N GLU A 73 -8.80 -0.03 -5.49
CA GLU A 73 -9.86 0.21 -6.46
C GLU A 73 -10.83 -0.97 -6.53
N ARG A 74 -10.32 -2.21 -6.54
CA ARG A 74 -11.17 -3.40 -6.52
C ARG A 74 -12.05 -3.46 -5.27
N MET A 75 -11.52 -3.10 -4.10
CA MET A 75 -12.28 -3.10 -2.84
C MET A 75 -13.29 -1.96 -2.75
N MET A 76 -13.02 -0.82 -3.36
CA MET A 76 -13.94 0.33 -3.40
C MET A 76 -15.13 0.10 -4.35
N GLU A 77 -14.99 -0.79 -5.34
CA GLU A 77 -16.07 -1.17 -6.26
C GLU A 77 -17.04 -2.22 -5.68
N ASP A 78 -16.66 -2.91 -4.60
CA ASP A 78 -17.45 -3.92 -3.90
C ASP A 78 -18.40 -3.32 -2.84
#